data_AF-A0A536TPB8-F1
#
_entry.id   AF-A0A536TPB8-F1
#
_cell.length_a   1.000
_cell.length_b   1.000
_cell.length_c   1.000
_cell.angle_alpha   90.00
_cell.angle_beta   90.00
_cell.angle_gamma   90.00
#
_symmetry.space_group_name_H-M   'P 1'
#
loop_
_entity.id
_entity.type
_entity.pdbx_description
1 polymer ?
#
loop_
_entity_poly.entity_id
_entity_poly.type
_entity_poly.pdbx_seq_one_letter_code
_entity_poly.pdbx_strand_id
1 'polypeptide(L)'
;MGFVTGIDRKALAEVSGYFSWLAEREGKPRGQVAQYDPALYEHQVPGGMISNLRAQLQAMQMEARLPAILAEAAQVRRDLGYPILVSPFAQYIITQAVLNVVQGERYKTIPDEVRKYAMGYY
;
A
#
# COMPACT_ATOMS: atom_id res chain seq x y z
N MET A 1 13.51 -22.17 -18.81
CA MET A 1 14.44 -21.45 -17.90
C MET A 1 15.18 -22.50 -17.07
N GLY A 2 16.47 -22.69 -17.33
CA GLY A 2 17.27 -23.85 -16.89
C GLY A 2 17.89 -23.77 -15.49
N PHE A 3 17.23 -23.09 -14.54
CA PHE A 3 17.70 -23.02 -13.16
C PHE A 3 16.98 -24.07 -12.30
N VAL A 4 17.74 -24.92 -11.62
CA VAL A 4 17.21 -25.92 -10.68
C VAL A 4 17.46 -25.40 -9.27
N THR A 5 16.40 -25.20 -8.50
CA THR A 5 16.47 -24.58 -7.16
C THR A 5 16.70 -25.59 -6.03
N GLY A 6 16.72 -26.90 -6.32
CA GLY A 6 16.83 -27.96 -5.31
C GLY A 6 15.64 -28.05 -4.33
N ILE A 7 14.59 -27.27 -4.55
CA ILE A 7 13.42 -27.19 -3.66
C ILE A 7 12.55 -28.44 -3.81
N ASP A 8 12.23 -29.08 -2.68
CA ASP A 8 11.26 -30.19 -2.64
C ASP A 8 9.83 -29.66 -2.82
N ARG A 9 9.21 -30.06 -3.95
CA ARG A 9 7.85 -29.68 -4.30
C ARG A 9 6.79 -30.31 -3.39
N LYS A 10 7.05 -31.49 -2.82
CA LYS A 10 6.11 -32.15 -1.90
C LYS A 10 6.05 -31.39 -0.57
N ALA A 11 7.21 -31.06 -0.01
CA ALA A 11 7.30 -30.23 1.20
C ALA A 11 6.63 -28.87 0.99
N LEU A 12 6.83 -28.24 -0.17
CA LEU A 12 6.17 -26.96 -0.50
C LEU A 12 4.64 -27.10 -0.56
N ALA A 13 4.12 -28.17 -1.16
CA ALA A 13 2.68 -28.44 -1.24
C ALA A 13 2.07 -28.66 0.15
N GLU A 14 2.77 -29.36 1.03
CA GLU A 14 2.34 -29.60 2.42
C GLU A 14 2.22 -28.29 3.20
N VAL A 15 3.25 -27.44 3.16
CA VAL A 15 3.25 -26.12 3.83
C VAL A 15 2.19 -25.20 3.25
N SER A 16 2.00 -25.21 1.92
CA SER A 16 0.92 -24.47 1.26
C SER A 16 -0.48 -24.93 1.72
N GLY A 17 -0.65 -26.25 1.92
CA GLY A 17 -1.87 -26.83 2.47
C GLY A 17 -2.14 -26.38 3.91
N TYR A 18 -1.11 -26.37 4.75
CA TYR A 18 -1.20 -25.88 6.14
C TYR A 18 -1.67 -24.43 6.21
N PHE A 19 -1.07 -23.51 5.43
CA PHE A 19 -1.50 -22.10 5.42
C PHE A 19 -2.93 -21.93 4.87
N SER A 20 -3.32 -22.76 3.90
CA SER A 20 -4.67 -22.73 3.33
C SER A 20 -5.73 -23.17 4.34
N TRP A 21 -5.43 -24.18 5.16
CA TRP A 21 -6.27 -24.62 6.26
C TRP A 21 -6.31 -23.59 7.40
N LEU A 22 -5.16 -23.00 7.75
CA LEU A 22 -5.08 -21.98 8.79
C LEU A 22 -5.91 -20.73 8.43
N ALA A 23 -5.84 -20.27 7.19
CA ALA A 23 -6.64 -19.13 6.74
C ALA A 23 -8.15 -19.40 6.90
N GLU A 24 -8.61 -20.59 6.51
CA GLU A 24 -10.00 -21.01 6.65
C GLU A 24 -10.43 -21.13 8.12
N ARG A 25 -9.60 -21.76 8.96
CA ARG A 25 -9.85 -21.91 10.40
C ARG A 25 -10.00 -20.57 11.12
N GLU A 26 -9.20 -19.57 10.73
CA GLU A 26 -9.21 -18.23 11.33
C GLU A 26 -10.19 -17.27 10.65
N GLY A 27 -10.99 -17.73 9.68
CA GLY A 27 -11.90 -16.87 8.91
C GLY A 27 -11.21 -15.78 8.10
N LYS A 28 -9.94 -15.98 7.74
CA LYS A 28 -9.13 -15.04 6.94
C LYS A 28 -9.20 -15.38 5.45
N PRO A 29 -9.08 -14.39 4.56
CA PRO A 29 -9.04 -14.64 3.13
C PRO A 29 -7.81 -15.49 2.77
N ARG A 30 -7.99 -16.44 1.85
CA ARG A 30 -6.88 -17.16 1.22
C ARG A 30 -6.07 -16.22 0.34
N GLY A 31 -4.77 -16.49 0.22
CA GLY A 31 -3.90 -15.76 -0.69
C GLY A 31 -4.40 -15.86 -2.14
N GLN A 32 -4.62 -14.72 -2.77
CA GLN A 32 -4.95 -14.63 -4.19
C GLN A 32 -3.75 -14.08 -4.93
N VAL A 33 -3.50 -14.60 -6.13
CA VAL A 33 -2.47 -14.03 -7.01
C VAL A 33 -2.92 -12.61 -7.38
N ALA A 34 -2.13 -11.62 -7.00
CA ALA A 34 -2.40 -10.24 -7.38
C ALA A 34 -2.36 -10.14 -8.92
N GLN A 35 -3.40 -9.57 -9.51
CA GLN A 35 -3.39 -9.24 -10.93
C GLN A 35 -2.38 -8.12 -11.17
N TYR A 36 -1.74 -8.14 -12.34
CA TYR A 36 -0.83 -7.08 -12.75
C TYR A 36 -1.59 -5.75 -12.85
N ASP A 37 -1.09 -4.74 -12.15
CA ASP A 37 -1.66 -3.39 -12.11
C ASP A 37 -0.65 -2.38 -12.69
N PRO A 38 -0.88 -1.85 -13.92
CA PRO A 38 -0.03 -0.83 -14.52
C PRO A 38 0.04 0.47 -13.72
N ALA A 39 -1.00 0.81 -12.93
CA ALA A 39 -1.03 2.04 -12.14
C ALA A 39 0.10 2.07 -11.10
N LEU A 40 0.65 0.90 -10.74
CA LEU A 40 1.82 0.78 -9.88
C LEU A 40 3.01 1.62 -10.36
N TYR A 41 3.18 1.80 -11.68
CA TYR A 41 4.29 2.61 -12.21
C TYR A 41 4.10 4.11 -12.02
N GLU A 42 2.85 4.56 -11.87
CA GLU A 42 2.50 5.96 -11.64
C GLU A 42 2.63 6.32 -10.16
N HIS A 43 1.85 5.64 -9.30
CA HIS A 43 1.81 5.97 -7.87
C HIS A 43 2.95 5.34 -7.07
N GLN A 44 3.56 4.25 -7.55
CA GLN A 44 4.70 3.55 -6.91
C GLN A 44 4.47 3.10 -5.45
N VAL A 45 3.20 3.01 -5.04
CA VAL A 45 2.79 2.59 -3.70
C VAL A 45 2.92 1.06 -3.58
N PRO A 46 3.65 0.53 -2.60
CA PRO A 46 3.79 -0.92 -2.43
C PRO A 46 2.45 -1.62 -2.24
N GLY A 47 2.27 -2.80 -2.84
CA GLY A 47 1.00 -3.54 -2.77
C GLY A 47 0.50 -3.81 -1.34
N GLY A 48 1.41 -4.15 -0.41
CA GLY A 48 1.06 -4.33 1.00
C GLY A 48 0.51 -3.05 1.67
N MET A 49 0.98 -1.87 1.24
CA MET A 49 0.47 -0.59 1.71
C MET A 49 -0.92 -0.29 1.13
N ILE A 50 -1.19 -0.66 -0.14
CA ILE A 50 -2.52 -0.55 -0.75
C ILE A 50 -3.53 -1.44 -0.02
N SER A 51 -3.16 -2.69 0.29
CA SER A 51 -4.03 -3.60 1.05
C SER A 51 -4.36 -3.05 2.44
N ASN A 52 -3.38 -2.48 3.14
CA ASN A 52 -3.60 -1.84 4.44
C ASN A 52 -4.49 -0.60 4.33
N LEU A 53 -4.23 0.27 3.35
CA LEU A 53 -5.05 1.45 3.09
C LEU A 53 -6.50 1.06 2.75
N ARG A 54 -6.70 0.04 1.92
CA ARG A 54 -8.04 -0.48 1.59
C ARG A 54 -8.78 -0.95 2.83
N ALA A 55 -8.12 -1.71 3.71
CA ALA A 55 -8.72 -2.16 4.97
C ALA A 55 -9.11 -0.98 5.88
N GLN A 56 -8.26 0.05 5.98
CA GLN A 56 -8.56 1.27 6.73
C GLN A 56 -9.75 2.03 6.14
N LEU A 57 -9.78 2.24 4.82
CA LEU A 57 -10.86 2.93 4.13
C LEU A 57 -12.18 2.14 4.23
N GLN A 58 -12.13 0.81 4.17
CA GLN A 58 -13.32 -0.03 4.34
C GLN A 58 -13.91 0.13 5.74
N ALA A 59 -13.08 0.16 6.79
CA ALA A 59 -13.54 0.43 8.15
C ALA A 59 -14.18 1.82 8.31
N MET A 60 -13.78 2.79 7.47
CA MET A 60 -14.35 4.13 7.41
C MET A 60 -15.52 4.27 6.42
N GLN A 61 -15.92 3.21 5.71
CA GLN A 61 -16.91 3.25 4.62
C GLN A 61 -16.53 4.19 3.46
N MET A 62 -15.22 4.32 3.19
CA MET A 62 -14.64 5.23 2.19
C MET A 62 -13.87 4.50 1.07
N GLU A 63 -14.07 3.19 0.91
CA GLU A 63 -13.33 2.37 -0.07
C GLU A 63 -13.40 2.93 -1.50
N ALA A 64 -14.54 3.49 -1.90
CA ALA A 64 -14.73 4.12 -3.21
C ALA A 64 -13.76 5.28 -3.49
N ARG A 65 -13.12 5.85 -2.47
CA ARG A 65 -12.13 6.94 -2.62
C ARG A 65 -10.72 6.44 -2.89
N LEU A 66 -10.46 5.13 -2.82
CA LEU A 66 -9.11 4.57 -3.01
C LEU A 66 -8.45 5.05 -4.33
N PRO A 67 -9.12 5.05 -5.50
CA PRO A 67 -8.50 5.54 -6.73
C PRO A 67 -8.08 7.02 -6.66
N ALA A 68 -8.93 7.87 -6.07
CA ALA A 68 -8.63 9.29 -5.89
C ALA A 68 -7.45 9.51 -4.93
N ILE A 69 -7.37 8.70 -3.87
CA ILE A 69 -6.25 8.75 -2.91
C ILE A 69 -4.94 8.31 -3.55
N LEU A 70 -4.93 7.27 -4.38
CA LEU A 70 -3.72 6.83 -5.08
C LEU A 70 -3.23 7.88 -6.10
N ALA A 71 -4.15 8.52 -6.82
CA ALA A 71 -3.83 9.62 -7.73
C ALA A 71 -3.26 10.83 -6.97
N GLU A 72 -3.87 11.21 -5.85
CA GLU A 72 -3.37 12.30 -5.01
C GLU A 72 -2.03 11.94 -4.37
N ALA A 73 -1.79 10.69 -3.98
CA ALA A 73 -0.51 10.23 -3.45
C ALA A 73 0.63 10.43 -4.46
N ALA A 74 0.38 10.20 -5.75
CA ALA A 74 1.34 10.50 -6.80
C ALA A 74 1.67 12.00 -6.89
N GLN A 75 0.66 12.87 -6.72
CA GLN A 75 0.86 14.33 -6.70
C GLN A 75 1.59 14.80 -5.44
N VAL A 76 1.19 14.34 -4.25
CA VAL A 76 1.86 14.66 -2.99
C VAL A 76 3.33 14.24 -3.03
N ARG A 77 3.63 13.06 -3.58
CA ARG A 77 5.01 12.61 -3.74
C ARG A 77 5.82 13.57 -4.62
N ARG A 78 5.24 14.07 -5.70
CA ARG A 78 5.88 15.07 -6.56
C ARG A 78 6.13 16.36 -5.80
N ASP A 79 5.15 16.84 -5.05
CA ASP A 79 5.26 18.07 -4.25
C ASP A 79 6.33 17.97 -3.16
N LEU A 80 6.56 16.75 -2.64
CA LEU A 80 7.61 16.44 -1.67
C LEU A 80 8.98 16.09 -2.30
N GLY A 81 9.15 16.27 -3.61
CA GLY A 81 10.44 16.07 -4.28
C GLY A 81 10.79 14.62 -4.58
N TYR A 82 9.80 13.77 -4.82
CA TYR A 82 9.96 12.36 -5.20
C TYR A 82 10.72 11.48 -4.18
N PRO A 83 10.36 11.48 -2.88
CA PRO A 83 10.95 10.53 -1.94
C PRO A 83 10.67 9.08 -2.36
N ILE A 84 11.53 8.19 -1.88
CA ILE A 84 11.35 6.75 -2.00
C ILE A 84 10.08 6.32 -1.26
N LEU A 85 9.26 5.47 -1.89
CA LEU A 85 8.01 4.97 -1.29
C LEU A 85 8.26 3.73 -0.44
N VAL A 86 9.02 3.94 0.62
CA VAL A 86 9.23 2.99 1.72
C VAL A 86 8.90 3.68 3.04
N SER A 87 8.69 2.89 4.09
CA SER A 87 8.49 3.44 5.43
C SER A 87 9.73 4.21 5.90
N PRO A 88 9.56 5.37 6.57
CA PRO A 88 8.29 5.98 6.98
C PRO A 88 7.66 6.89 5.90
N PHE A 89 8.40 7.33 4.89
CA PHE A 89 7.97 8.36 3.92
C PHE A 89 6.68 8.02 3.16
N ALA A 90 6.50 6.73 2.83
CA ALA A 90 5.29 6.28 2.18
C ALA A 90 4.02 6.53 3.03
N GLN A 91 4.12 6.44 4.37
CA GLN A 91 3.01 6.78 5.26
C GLN A 91 2.69 8.28 5.20
N TYR A 92 3.71 9.15 5.17
CA TYR A 92 3.50 10.59 5.12
C TYR A 92 2.73 11.01 3.86
N ILE A 93 3.14 10.44 2.72
CA ILE A 93 2.49 10.69 1.43
C ILE A 93 1.04 10.21 1.44
N ILE A 94 0.79 8.97 1.88
CA ILE A 94 -0.56 8.40 1.90
C ILE A 94 -1.46 9.15 2.88
N THR A 95 -0.98 9.48 4.07
CA THR A 95 -1.76 10.24 5.06
C THR A 95 -2.12 11.63 4.53
N GLN A 96 -1.16 12.35 3.93
CA GLN A 96 -1.45 13.65 3.33
C GLN A 96 -2.44 13.53 2.16
N ALA A 97 -2.32 12.51 1.32
CA ALA A 97 -3.25 12.27 0.22
C ALA A 97 -4.68 11.97 0.69
N VAL A 98 -4.82 11.15 1.74
CA VAL A 98 -6.11 10.90 2.39
C VAL A 98 -6.72 12.20 2.89
N LEU A 99 -5.96 13.04 3.59
CA LEU A 99 -6.46 14.34 4.09
C LEU A 99 -6.94 15.24 2.96
N ASN A 100 -6.14 15.38 1.89
CA ASN A 100 -6.49 16.21 0.73
C ASN A 100 -7.81 15.75 0.08
N VAL A 101 -7.97 14.43 -0.14
CA VAL A 101 -9.18 13.86 -0.77
C VAL A 101 -10.40 13.90 0.15
N VAL A 102 -10.22 13.70 1.45
CA VAL A 102 -11.32 13.73 2.42
C VAL A 102 -11.84 15.16 2.59
N GLN A 103 -10.94 16.13 2.70
CA GLN A 103 -11.26 17.54 2.95
C GLN A 103 -11.67 18.30 1.68
N GLY A 104 -11.34 17.76 0.50
CA GLY A 104 -11.65 18.39 -0.79
C GLY A 104 -10.76 19.59 -1.13
N GLU A 105 -9.70 19.82 -0.35
CA GLU A 105 -8.78 20.95 -0.48
C GLU A 105 -7.36 20.47 -0.17
N ARG A 106 -6.42 20.68 -1.10
CA ARG A 106 -5.04 20.22 -0.93
C ARG A 106 -4.35 20.99 0.18
N TYR A 107 -3.71 20.28 1.11
CA TYR A 107 -2.89 20.83 2.19
C TYR A 107 -3.64 21.75 3.18
N LYS A 108 -4.98 21.67 3.22
CA LYS A 108 -5.77 22.35 4.26
C LYS A 108 -5.35 21.94 5.67
N THR A 109 -5.00 20.67 5.85
CA THR A 109 -4.33 20.17 7.05
C THR A 109 -3.02 19.49 6.65
N ILE A 110 -1.92 19.89 7.30
CA ILE A 110 -0.59 19.34 7.05
C ILE A 110 -0.07 18.67 8.33
N PRO A 111 0.08 17.34 8.36
CA PRO A 111 0.65 16.61 9.49
C PRO A 111 2.06 17.08 9.82
N ASP A 112 2.43 16.97 11.10
CA ASP A 112 3.72 17.41 11.62
C ASP A 112 4.90 16.71 10.93
N GLU A 113 4.75 15.42 10.61
CA GLU A 113 5.76 14.63 9.92
C GLU A 113 6.02 15.14 8.50
N VAL A 114 4.97 15.58 7.80
CA VAL A 114 5.08 16.19 6.46
C VAL A 114 5.76 17.55 6.55
N ARG A 115 5.45 18.35 7.58
CA ARG A 115 6.14 19.62 7.83
C ARG A 115 7.62 19.41 8.13
N LYS A 116 7.96 18.46 9.01
CA LYS A 116 9.35 18.10 9.35
C LYS A 116 10.12 17.63 8.11
N TYR A 117 9.49 16.81 7.27
CA TYR A 117 10.09 16.40 6.01
C TYR A 117 10.37 17.59 5.10
N ALA A 118 9.40 18.48 4.89
CA ALA A 118 9.60 19.68 4.06
C ALA A 118 10.66 20.64 4.61
N MET A 119 10.89 20.64 5.93
CA MET A 119 11.94 21.43 6.59
C MET A 119 13.31 20.73 6.63
N GLY A 120 13.46 19.55 6.02
CA GLY A 120 14.76 18.86 5.90
C GLY A 120 15.22 18.16 7.19
N TYR A 121 14.29 17.76 8.07
CA TYR A 121 14.64 16.99 9.27
C TYR A 121 14.96 15.50 8.98
N TYR A 122 14.82 15.04 7.74
CA TYR A 122 15.06 13.65 7.31
C TYR A 122 15.96 13.61 6.07
#